data_AF-A0A6B3FUA7-F1
#
_entry.id   AF-A0A6B3FUA7-F1
#
_cell.length_a   1.000
_cell.length_b   1.000
_cell.length_c   1.000
_cell.angle_alpha   90.00
_cell.angle_beta   90.00
_cell.angle_gamma   90.00
#
_symmetry.space_group_name_H-M   'P 1'
#
loop_
_entity.id
_entity.type
_entity.pdbx_description
1 polymer ?
#
loop_
_entity_poly.entity_id
_entity_poly.type
_entity_poly.pdbx_seq_one_letter_code
_entity_poly.pdbx_strand_id
1 'polypeptide(L)'
;TLNGIALMLLLAACGKSAQVPLQSWLGDAMEGPTPVSALIHAATMVTAGVYLIVRSANIFNAAPDAQLVVVIVGAVTLLFGAIVGCAK
;
A
#
# COMPACT_ATOMS: atom_id res chain seq x y z
N THR A 1 10.83 -19.05 -4.09
CA THR A 1 9.49 -19.67 -3.95
C THR A 1 8.43 -18.66 -4.37
N LEU A 2 7.22 -19.11 -4.73
CA LEU A 2 6.14 -18.22 -5.18
C LEU A 2 5.76 -17.18 -4.10
N ASN A 3 5.69 -17.60 -2.83
CA ASN A 3 5.51 -16.70 -1.68
C ASN A 3 6.57 -15.58 -1.65
N GLY A 4 7.85 -15.90 -1.91
CA GLY A 4 8.91 -14.88 -1.95
C GLY A 4 8.69 -13.82 -3.03
N ILE A 5 8.26 -14.24 -4.23
CA ILE A 5 7.94 -13.31 -5.32
C ILE A 5 6.73 -12.44 -4.92
N ALA A 6 5.68 -13.06 -4.39
CA ALA A 6 4.48 -12.36 -3.94
C ALA A 6 4.79 -11.32 -2.84
N LEU A 7 5.67 -11.66 -1.89
CA LEU A 7 6.09 -10.76 -0.82
C LEU A 7 6.95 -9.60 -1.34
N MET A 8 7.80 -9.81 -2.34
CA MET A 8 8.54 -8.71 -2.98
C MET A 8 7.60 -7.78 -3.78
N LEU A 9 6.60 -8.34 -4.45
CA LEU A 9 5.55 -7.54 -5.10
C LEU A 9 4.71 -6.78 -4.08
N LEU A 10 4.40 -7.37 -2.93
CA LEU A 10 3.76 -6.69 -1.82
C LEU A 10 4.63 -5.55 -1.29
N LEU A 11 5.94 -5.76 -1.08
CA LEU A 11 6.85 -4.70 -0.64
C LEU A 11 6.86 -3.52 -1.62
N ALA A 12 6.90 -3.79 -2.93
CA ALA A 12 6.80 -2.76 -3.96
C ALA A 12 5.43 -2.04 -3.93
N ALA A 13 4.34 -2.79 -3.75
CA ALA A 13 3.01 -2.23 -3.58
C ALA A 13 2.94 -1.31 -2.36
N CYS A 14 3.44 -1.75 -1.20
CA CYS A 14 3.51 -0.95 0.03
C CYS A 14 4.25 0.38 -0.18
N GLY A 15 5.36 0.37 -0.92
CA GLY A 15 6.09 1.59 -1.24
C GLY A 15 5.26 2.59 -2.05
N LYS A 16 4.44 2.13 -3.00
CA LYS A 16 3.58 3.02 -3.81
C LYS A 16 2.30 3.43 -3.11
N SER A 17 1.71 2.57 -2.27
CA SER A 17 0.45 2.82 -1.57
C SER A 17 0.59 3.20 -0.10
N ALA A 18 1.82 3.56 0.33
CA ALA A 18 2.13 4.00 1.68
C ALA A 18 1.59 3.06 2.77
N GLN A 19 1.79 1.76 2.58
CA GLN A 19 1.43 0.74 3.57
C GLN A 19 2.60 0.49 4.52
N VAL A 20 2.30 -0.05 5.71
CA VAL A 20 3.33 -0.47 6.67
C VAL A 20 4.29 -1.49 6.05
N PRO A 21 5.62 -1.33 6.20
CA PRO A 21 6.34 -0.34 7.02
C PRO A 21 6.79 0.94 6.27
N LEU A 22 6.34 1.16 5.04
CA LEU A 22 6.76 2.25 4.16
C LEU A 22 5.75 3.40 4.09
N GLN A 23 4.94 3.60 5.13
CA GLN A 23 3.85 4.58 5.16
C GLN A 23 4.31 6.04 5.35
N SER A 24 5.54 6.26 5.86
CA SER A 24 5.97 7.56 6.37
C SER A 24 5.99 8.68 5.32
N TRP A 25 6.36 8.36 4.08
CA TRP A 25 6.54 9.36 3.02
C TRP A 25 5.23 10.06 2.62
N LEU A 26 4.06 9.45 2.87
CA LEU A 26 2.78 10.02 2.45
C LEU A 26 2.40 11.27 3.26
N GLY A 27 2.88 11.37 4.50
CA GLY A 27 2.73 12.59 5.29
C GLY A 27 3.50 13.75 4.68
N ASP A 28 4.73 13.50 4.23
CA ASP A 28 5.61 14.49 3.61
C ASP A 28 5.09 14.95 2.23
N ALA A 29 4.31 14.10 1.54
CA ALA A 29 3.68 14.45 0.26
C ALA A 29 2.63 15.58 0.37
N MET A 30 2.25 15.97 1.59
CA MET A 30 1.37 17.11 1.87
C MET A 30 2.10 18.47 1.82
N GLU A 31 3.44 18.49 1.73
CA GLU A 31 4.22 19.72 1.50
C GLU A 31 4.02 20.28 0.07
N GLY A 32 3.55 19.45 -0.86
CA GLY A 32 3.27 19.86 -2.24
C GLY A 32 2.01 20.73 -2.37
N PRO A 33 1.78 21.34 -3.56
CA PRO A 33 0.54 22.06 -3.82
C PRO A 33 -0.69 21.16 -3.69
N THR A 34 -1.79 21.69 -3.17
CA THR A 34 -3.07 20.96 -2.98
C THR A 34 -3.51 20.10 -4.19
N PRO A 35 -3.45 20.57 -5.46
CA PRO A 35 -3.83 19.72 -6.59
C PRO A 35 -2.88 18.54 -6.83
N VAL A 36 -1.60 18.67 -6.46
CA VAL A 36 -0.60 17.61 -6.58
C VAL A 36 -0.84 16.54 -5.52
N SER A 37 -1.03 16.94 -4.27
CA SER A 37 -1.35 16.00 -3.19
C SER A 37 -2.69 15.31 -3.46
N ALA A 38 -3.70 16.02 -3.97
CA ALA A 38 -4.96 15.40 -4.38
C ALA A 38 -4.76 14.30 -5.44
N LEU A 39 -3.91 14.53 -6.45
CA LEU A 39 -3.63 13.54 -7.49
C LEU A 39 -2.90 12.31 -6.93
N ILE A 40 -1.88 12.54 -6.09
CA ILE A 40 -1.06 11.48 -5.47
C ILE A 40 -1.91 10.60 -4.54
N HIS A 41 -2.75 11.21 -3.71
CA HIS A 41 -3.51 10.53 -2.65
C HIS A 41 -4.80 9.87 -3.17
N ALA A 42 -5.34 10.29 -4.31
CA ALA A 42 -6.60 9.76 -4.81
C ALA A 42 -6.44 8.91 -6.08
N ALA A 43 -5.71 9.40 -7.09
CA ALA A 43 -5.87 8.89 -8.45
C ALA A 43 -4.67 8.09 -8.99
N THR A 44 -3.44 8.46 -8.65
CA THR A 44 -2.25 7.96 -9.37
C THR A 44 -1.32 7.09 -8.53
N MET A 45 -0.71 7.66 -7.49
CA MET A 45 0.43 7.02 -6.83
C MET A 45 -0.03 5.85 -5.96
N VAL A 46 -0.97 6.12 -5.04
CA VAL A 46 -1.42 5.09 -4.10
C VAL A 46 -2.22 3.97 -4.78
N THR A 47 -2.97 4.29 -5.84
CA THR A 47 -3.76 3.32 -6.60
C THR A 47 -2.88 2.36 -7.40
N ALA A 48 -1.69 2.81 -7.83
CA ALA A 48 -0.74 1.96 -8.55
C ALA A 48 -0.26 0.75 -7.71
N GLY A 49 -0.14 0.91 -6.39
CA GLY A 49 0.19 -0.20 -5.48
C GLY A 49 -0.89 -1.29 -5.47
N VAL A 50 -2.16 -0.90 -5.38
CA VAL A 50 -3.29 -1.83 -5.43
C VAL A 50 -3.40 -2.47 -6.83
N TYR A 51 -3.22 -1.68 -7.87
CA TYR A 51 -3.22 -2.16 -9.25
C TYR A 51 -2.16 -3.27 -9.47
N LEU A 52 -0.95 -3.12 -8.93
CA LEU A 52 0.10 -4.14 -9.00
C LEU A 52 -0.36 -5.48 -8.40
N ILE A 53 -0.99 -5.46 -7.22
CA ILE A 53 -1.50 -6.67 -6.56
C ILE A 53 -2.58 -7.33 -7.43
N VAL A 54 -3.57 -6.56 -7.89
CA VAL A 54 -4.68 -7.06 -8.70
C VAL A 54 -4.18 -7.65 -10.03
N ARG A 55 -3.24 -6.97 -10.71
CA ARG A 55 -2.66 -7.49 -11.97
C ARG A 55 -1.77 -8.71 -11.77
N SER A 56 -1.27 -8.91 -10.55
CA SER A 56 -0.50 -10.07 -10.15
C SER A 56 -1.37 -11.18 -9.54
N ALA A 57 -2.70 -11.15 -9.74
CA ALA A 57 -3.64 -12.10 -9.12
C ALA A 57 -3.25 -13.56 -9.30
N ASN A 58 -2.71 -13.96 -10.46
CA ASN A 58 -2.27 -15.35 -10.68
C ASN A 58 -1.18 -15.79 -9.69
N ILE A 59 -0.30 -14.87 -9.27
CA ILE A 59 0.75 -15.15 -8.28
C ILE A 59 0.14 -15.24 -6.89
N PHE A 60 -0.67 -14.24 -6.51
CA PHE A 60 -1.26 -14.18 -5.17
C PHE A 60 -2.29 -15.30 -4.92
N ASN A 61 -3.10 -15.67 -5.91
CA ASN A 61 -4.07 -16.77 -5.80
C ASN A 61 -3.40 -18.13 -5.60
N ALA A 62 -2.16 -18.29 -6.07
CA ALA A 62 -1.36 -19.49 -5.85
C ALA A 62 -0.43 -19.38 -4.62
N ALA A 63 -0.47 -18.26 -3.89
CA ALA A 63 0.36 -17.97 -2.71
C ALA A 63 -0.52 -17.54 -1.50
N PRO A 64 -1.27 -18.47 -0.86
CA PRO A 64 -2.21 -18.14 0.22
C PRO A 64 -1.56 -17.45 1.41
N ASP A 65 -0.33 -17.84 1.79
CA ASP A 65 0.41 -17.20 2.88
C ASP A 65 0.70 -15.74 2.55
N ALA A 66 1.07 -15.43 1.30
CA ALA A 66 1.31 -14.05 0.88
C ALA A 66 0.02 -13.23 0.89
N GLN A 67 -1.13 -13.81 0.51
CA GLN A 67 -2.42 -13.15 0.63
C GLN A 67 -2.76 -12.80 2.08
N LEU A 68 -2.51 -13.72 3.02
CA LEU A 68 -2.68 -13.44 4.45
C LEU A 68 -1.83 -12.24 4.89
N VAL A 69 -0.58 -12.15 4.42
CA VAL A 69 0.29 -10.99 4.72
C VAL A 69 -0.26 -9.70 4.11
N VAL A 70 -0.83 -9.71 2.90
CA VAL A 70 -1.51 -8.53 2.32
C VAL A 70 -2.62 -8.04 3.25
N VAL A 71 -3.46 -8.96 3.75
CA VAL A 71 -4.57 -8.63 4.65
C VAL A 71 -4.06 -8.03 5.96
N ILE A 72 -3.03 -8.64 6.56
CA ILE A 72 -2.43 -8.14 7.81
C ILE A 72 -1.87 -6.73 7.61
N VAL A 73 -1.07 -6.51 6.56
CA VAL A 73 -0.48 -5.19 6.26
C VAL A 73 -1.57 -4.15 6.02
N GLY A 74 -2.61 -4.48 5.26
CA GLY A 74 -3.74 -3.58 5.00
C GLY A 74 -4.51 -3.23 6.27
N ALA A 75 -4.80 -4.22 7.12
CA ALA A 75 -5.50 -4.01 8.38
C ALA A 75 -4.71 -3.12 9.35
N VAL A 76 -3.41 -3.39 9.51
CA VAL A 76 -2.54 -2.57 10.37
C VAL A 76 -2.44 -1.14 9.82
N THR A 77 -2.25 -0.97 8.51
CA THR A 77 -2.17 0.35 7.88
C THR A 77 -3.47 1.13 8.05
N LEU A 78 -4.62 0.47 7.86
CA LEU A 78 -5.94 1.09 8.05
C LEU A 78 -6.13 1.56 9.49
N LEU A 79 -5.85 0.71 10.47
CA LEU A 79 -6.00 1.05 11.89
C LEU A 79 -5.06 2.19 12.30
N PHE A 80 -3.79 2.09 11.92
CA PHE A 80 -2.81 3.13 12.19
C PHE A 80 -3.21 4.47 11.55
N GLY A 81 -3.57 4.46 10.26
CA GLY A 81 -3.99 5.66 9.53
C GLY A 81 -5.25 6.28 10.12
N ALA A 82 -6.24 5.48 10.53
CA ALA A 82 -7.45 5.96 11.17
C ALA A 82 -7.16 6.65 12.52
N ILE A 83 -6.33 6.03 13.37
CA ILE A 83 -5.95 6.60 14.67
C ILE A 83 -5.20 7.92 14.49
N VAL A 84 -4.18 7.95 13.63
CA VAL A 84 -3.38 9.16 13.38
C VAL A 84 -4.23 10.26 12.75
N GLY A 85 -5.09 9.92 11.80
CA GLY A 85 -5.97 10.88 11.12
C GLY A 85 -7.05 11.49 12.01
N CYS A 86 -7.48 10.80 13.08
CA CYS A 86 -8.41 11.36 14.06
C CYS A 86 -7.71 12.17 15.16
N ALA A 87 -6.42 11.92 15.42
CA ALA A 87 -5.65 12.57 16.48
C ALA A 87 -4.93 13.85 16.03
N LYS A 88 -4.89 14.13 14.73
CA LYS A 88 -4.17 15.26 14.13
C LYS A 88 -5.15 16.28 13.57
#